data_AF-A0A923SV41-F1
#
_entry.id   AF-A0A923SV41-F1
#
_cell.length_a   1.000
_cell.length_b   1.000
_cell.length_c   1.000
_cell.angle_alpha   90.00
_cell.angle_beta   90.00
_cell.angle_gamma   90.00
#
_symmetry.space_group_name_H-M   'P 1'
#
loop_
_entity.id
_entity.type
_entity.pdbx_description
1 polymer ?
#
loop_
_entity_poly.entity_id
_entity_poly.type
_entity_poly.pdbx_seq_one_letter_code
_entity_poly.pdbx_strand_id
1 'polypeptide(L)' 'MGIERIKRNLDLDTKDVIERCKNKILDKRSSIIRKVKNWYISIEDIMITVNAYSDTIITAHKKKAL' A
#
# COMPACT_ATOMS: atom_id res chain seq x y z
N MET A 1 14.57 3.64 3.72
CA MET A 1 13.74 4.65 4.43
C MET A 1 12.33 4.89 3.84
N GLY A 2 11.92 4.33 2.71
CA GLY A 2 10.48 4.14 2.40
C GLY A 2 10.10 2.66 2.46
N ILE A 3 10.78 1.86 1.63
CA ILE A 3 10.62 0.41 1.51
C ILE A 3 10.80 -0.32 2.85
N GLU A 4 11.85 -0.02 3.62
CA GLU A 4 12.07 -0.66 4.93
C GLU A 4 10.94 -0.42 5.94
N ARG A 5 10.31 0.77 5.90
CA ARG A 5 9.14 1.03 6.74
C ARG A 5 7.94 0.19 6.30
N ILE A 6 7.74 0.08 4.99
CA ILE A 6 6.65 -0.73 4.43
C ILE A 6 6.86 -2.22 4.72
N LYS A 7 8.09 -2.73 4.60
CA LYS A 7 8.46 -4.09 5.01
C LYS A 7 8.04 -4.39 6.44
N ARG A 8 8.45 -3.53 7.38
CA ARG A 8 8.09 -3.67 8.81
C ARG A 8 6.57 -3.60 9.03
N ASN A 9 5.89 -2.65 8.38
CA ASN A 9 4.45 -2.46 8.52
C ASN A 9 3.62 -3.62 7.96
N LEU A 10 4.14 -4.33 6.96
CA LEU A 10 3.50 -5.49 6.36
C LEU A 10 4.02 -6.82 6.93
N ASP A 11 5.02 -6.77 7.81
CA ASP A 11 5.69 -7.94 8.37
C ASP A 11 6.24 -8.87 7.28
N LEU A 12 7.05 -8.29 6.38
CA LEU A 12 7.62 -8.97 5.22
C LEU A 12 9.14 -9.02 5.27
N ASP A 13 9.68 -10.22 5.10
CA ASP A 13 11.11 -10.47 4.91
C ASP A 13 11.43 -10.74 3.42
N THR A 14 10.99 -9.83 2.54
CA THR A 14 11.27 -9.94 1.09
C THR A 14 11.69 -8.61 0.50
N LYS A 15 12.60 -8.63 -0.48
CA LYS A 15 13.02 -7.43 -1.21
C LYS A 15 11.94 -6.89 -2.15
N ASP A 16 10.94 -7.71 -2.51
CA ASP A 16 9.94 -7.40 -3.55
C ASP A 16 8.68 -6.69 -3.04
N VAL A 17 8.80 -5.94 -1.95
CA VAL A 17 7.66 -5.24 -1.31
C VAL A 17 6.94 -4.30 -2.27
N ILE A 18 7.68 -3.61 -3.14
CA ILE A 18 7.09 -2.70 -4.13
C ILE A 18 6.26 -3.49 -5.14
N GLU A 19 6.78 -4.61 -5.64
CA GLU A 19 6.08 -5.46 -6.61
C GLU A 19 4.81 -6.06 -6.00
N ARG A 20 4.89 -6.50 -4.73
CA ARG A 20 3.71 -6.93 -3.98
C ARG A 20 2.66 -5.82 -3.85
N CYS A 21 3.07 -4.57 -3.57
CA CYS A 21 2.15 -3.44 -3.51
C CYS A 21 1.49 -3.18 -4.88
N LYS A 22 2.26 -3.19 -5.97
CA LYS A 22 1.72 -3.02 -7.32
C LYS A 22 0.68 -4.10 -7.65
N ASN A 23 1.00 -5.36 -7.39
CA ASN A 23 0.08 -6.48 -7.62
C ASN A 23 -1.22 -6.31 -6.81
N LYS A 24 -1.13 -5.84 -5.57
CA LYS A 24 -2.29 -5.56 -4.72
C LYS A 24 -3.11 -4.35 -5.19
N ILE A 25 -2.47 -3.34 -5.80
CA ILE A 25 -3.16 -2.19 -6.41
C ILE A 25 -3.88 -2.59 -7.70
N LEU A 26 -3.30 -3.50 -8.50
CA LEU A 26 -3.85 -3.95 -9.78
C LEU A 26 -4.91 -5.06 -9.63
N ASP A 27 -5.03 -5.66 -8.44
CA ASP A 27 -6.05 -6.67 -8.17
C ASP A 27 -7.45 -6.02 -8.25
N LYS A 28 -8.35 -6.65 -9.02
CA LYS A 28 -9.73 -6.17 -9.25
C LYS A 28 -10.58 -6.10 -7.99
N ARG A 29 -10.16 -6.80 -6.92
CA ARG A 29 -10.82 -6.78 -5.60
C ARG A 29 -10.39 -5.57 -4.76
N SER A 30 -9.41 -4.79 -5.22
CA SER A 30 -8.97 -3.60 -4.53
C SER A 30 -10.02 -2.49 -4.61
N SER A 31 -10.24 -1.81 -3.49
CA SER A 31 -11.05 -0.60 -3.42
C SER A 31 -10.12 0.61 -3.40
N ILE A 32 -10.35 1.56 -4.31
CA ILE A 32 -9.49 2.73 -4.50
C ILE A 32 -10.32 4.00 -4.28
N ILE A 33 -9.86 4.86 -3.37
CA ILE A 33 -10.50 6.14 -3.07
C ILE A 33 -9.44 7.24 -3.06
N ARG A 34 -9.67 8.33 -3.80
CA ARG A 34 -8.84 9.53 -3.68
C ARG A 34 -9.31 10.37 -2.50
N LYS A 35 -8.38 10.83 -1.68
CA LYS A 35 -8.59 11.94 -0.73
C LYS A 35 -7.53 12.98 -0.94
N VAL A 36 -7.93 14.11 -1.52
CA VAL A 36 -7.05 15.26 -1.81
C VAL A 36 -5.83 14.82 -2.64
N LYS A 37 -4.66 14.74 -2.00
CA LYS A 37 -3.36 14.45 -2.61
C LYS A 37 -2.96 12.98 -2.60
N ASN A 38 -3.78 12.10 -2.03
CA ASN A 38 -3.45 10.69 -1.87
C ASN A 38 -4.56 9.76 -2.37
N TRP A 39 -4.17 8.67 -3.01
CA TRP A 39 -4.98 7.48 -3.20
C TRP A 39 -4.85 6.57 -1.99
N TYR A 40 -5.99 6.08 -1.51
CA TYR A 40 -6.09 5.06 -0.48
C TYR A 40 -6.62 3.80 -1.15
N ILE A 41 -5.79 2.77 -1.17
CA ILE A 41 -6.11 1.47 -1.74
C ILE A 41 -6.28 0.49 -0.58
N SER A 42 -7.43 -0.17 -0.55
CA SER A 42 -7.80 -1.15 0.47
C SER A 42 -8.05 -2.49 -0.21
N ILE A 43 -7.33 -3.52 0.21
CA ILE A 43 -7.52 -4.89 -0.27
C ILE A 43 -7.19 -5.87 0.84
N GLU A 44 -8.08 -6.84 1.08
CA GLU A 44 -7.93 -7.81 2.17
C GLU A 44 -7.67 -7.08 3.50
N ASP A 45 -6.62 -7.45 4.23
CA ASP A 45 -6.13 -6.85 5.46
C ASP A 45 -5.10 -5.74 5.22
N ILE A 46 -4.89 -5.25 3.99
CA ILE A 46 -3.85 -4.27 3.67
C ILE A 46 -4.47 -2.92 3.29
N MET A 47 -3.82 -1.84 3.75
CA MET A 47 -4.04 -0.48 3.28
C MET A 47 -2.76 0.09 2.67
N ILE A 48 -2.84 0.58 1.44
CA ILE A 48 -1.76 1.22 0.69
C ILE A 48 -2.14 2.68 0.46
N THR A 49 -1.21 3.59 0.70
CA THR A 49 -1.38 5.02 0.38
C THR A 49 -0.38 5.43 -0.68
N VAL A 50 -0.88 5.96 -1.78
CA VAL A 50 -0.08 6.41 -2.93
C VAL A 50 -0.32 7.90 -3.13
N ASN A 51 0.73 8.67 -3.40
CA ASN A 51 0.58 10.06 -3.80
C ASN A 51 -0.13 10.15 -5.16
N ALA A 52 -1.17 10.98 -5.28
CA ALA A 52 -1.98 11.04 -6.49
C ALA A 52 -1.34 11.80 -7.66
N TYR A 53 -0.23 12.52 -7.42
CA TYR A 53 0.46 13.31 -8.43
C TYR A 53 1.78 12.68 -8.86
N SER A 54 2.45 11.95 -7.96
CA SER A 54 3.78 11.35 -8.23
C SER A 54 3.77 9.83 -8.27
N ASP A 55 2.60 9.19 -8.13
CA ASP A 55 2.40 7.74 -8.04
C ASP A 55 3.31 7.03 -7.02
N THR A 56 3.82 7.80 -6.05
CA THR A 56 4.77 7.31 -5.06
C THR A 56 4.01 6.58 -3.96
N ILE A 57 4.36 5.31 -3.70
CA ILE A 57 3.84 4.58 -2.54
C ILE A 57 4.41 5.22 -1.27
N ILE A 58 3.56 5.95 -0.54
CA ILE A 58 3.92 6.66 0.69
C ILE A 58 4.04 5.66 1.85
N THR A 59 3.08 4.75 1.95
CA THR A 59 3.06 3.70 2.98
C THR A 59 2.18 2.53 2.54
N ALA A 60 2.46 1.34 3.07
CA ALA A 60 1.50 0.25 3.13
C ALA A 60 1.61 -0.42 4.50
N HIS A 61 0.48 -0.92 5.02
CA HIS A 61 0.41 -1.52 6.35
C HIS A 61 -0.80 -2.46 6.44
N LYS A 62 -0.74 -3.40 7.39
CA LYS A 62 -1.92 -4.18 7.78
C LYS A 62 -2.96 -3.26 8.43
N LYS A 63 -4.24 -3.44 8.11
CA LYS A 63 -5.36 -2.80 8.78
C LYS A 63 -5.34 -3.25 10.23
N LYS A 64 -5.57 -2.32 11.15
CA LYS A 64 -5.76 -2.70 12.55
C LYS A 64 -7.03 -3.53 12.64
N ALA A 65 -6.95 -4.67 13.31
CA ALA A 65 -8.14 -5.34 13.82
C ALA A 65 -8.85 -4.37 14.78
N LEU A 66 -10.18 -4.33 14.70
CA LEU A 66 -11.02 -3.60 15.65
C LEU A 66 -10.90 -4.24 17.04
#